data_AF-A0AA87WE99-F1
#
_entry.id   AF-A0AA87WE99-F1
#
_cell.length_a   1.000
_cell.length_b   1.000
_cell.length_c   1.000
_cell.angle_alpha   90.00
_cell.angle_beta   90.00
_cell.angle_gamma   90.00
#
_symmetry.space_group_name_H-M   'P 1'
#
loop_
_entity.id
_entity.type
_entity.pdbx_description
1 polymer ?
#
loop_
_entity_poly.entity_id
_entity_poly.type
_entity_poly.pdbx_seq_one_letter_code
_entity_poly.pdbx_strand_id
1 'polypeptide(L)'
;MIDDLEWDHASTRACDWVPGCYYLIRREVIDQVGLFDPRFFMYSEEVDHCRRVRQAGWEVIFYPHVSVIHLGGESAKADGTPLDASQQISSLQIESELLYFRKHYGMAGVFTAFFLTFVADGLTAARHALKRSDLRRARLALAHAASTMRILVSTAWATRPTQ
;
A
#
# COMPACT_ATOMS: atom_id res chain seq x y z
N MET A 1 -8.41 -8.09 -2.82
CA MET A 1 -9.27 -8.23 -1.62
C MET A 1 -10.60 -8.78 -2.12
N ILE A 2 -11.37 -9.50 -1.29
CA ILE A 2 -12.68 -9.96 -1.74
C ILE A 2 -13.59 -8.72 -1.69
N ASP A 3 -13.80 -8.10 -2.84
CA ASP A 3 -14.58 -6.86 -2.97
C ASP A 3 -16.07 -7.19 -3.14
N ASP A 4 -16.59 -8.01 -2.21
CA ASP A 4 -17.98 -8.44 -2.14
C ASP A 4 -18.59 -7.97 -0.82
N LEU A 5 -19.30 -6.84 -0.87
CA LEU A 5 -19.86 -6.17 0.31
C LEU A 5 -20.96 -6.99 1.00
N GLU A 6 -21.53 -7.98 0.33
CA GLU A 6 -22.58 -8.84 0.88
C GLU A 6 -22.02 -10.09 1.56
N TRP A 7 -20.71 -10.31 1.46
CA TRP A 7 -20.08 -11.51 1.98
C TRP A 7 -19.88 -11.47 3.50
N ASP A 8 -20.39 -12.49 4.17
CA ASP A 8 -20.37 -12.65 5.64
C ASP A 8 -19.04 -13.15 6.21
N HIS A 9 -18.05 -13.42 5.34
CA HIS A 9 -16.74 -13.96 5.71
C HIS A 9 -16.82 -15.31 6.44
N ALA A 10 -17.90 -16.07 6.29
CA ALA A 10 -18.08 -17.35 6.98
C ALA A 10 -17.51 -18.56 6.21
N SER A 11 -17.09 -18.36 4.95
CA SER A 11 -16.65 -19.43 4.06
C SER A 11 -15.23 -19.21 3.53
N THR A 12 -14.52 -20.31 3.27
CA THR A 12 -13.21 -20.27 2.60
C THR A 12 -13.38 -19.75 1.17
N ARG A 13 -12.57 -18.79 0.74
CA ARG A 13 -12.69 -18.18 -0.59
C ARG A 13 -11.35 -17.76 -1.16
N ALA A 14 -11.19 -17.92 -2.48
CA ALA A 14 -10.06 -17.39 -3.20
C ALA A 14 -10.13 -15.85 -3.29
N CYS A 15 -8.98 -15.20 -3.19
CA CYS A 15 -8.87 -13.75 -3.19
C CYS A 15 -7.58 -13.30 -3.90
N ASP A 16 -7.49 -12.02 -4.25
CA ASP A 16 -6.28 -11.50 -4.91
C ASP A 16 -5.10 -11.35 -3.97
N TRP A 17 -5.37 -11.03 -2.71
CA TRP A 17 -4.37 -10.82 -1.67
C TRP A 17 -5.01 -10.90 -0.27
N VAL A 18 -4.19 -11.18 0.74
CA VAL A 18 -4.56 -11.20 2.16
C VAL A 18 -3.67 -10.24 2.96
N PRO A 19 -4.16 -9.64 4.06
CA PRO A 19 -3.35 -8.74 4.88
C PRO A 19 -2.07 -9.38 5.44
N GLY A 20 -0.96 -8.65 5.42
CA GLY A 20 0.34 -9.14 5.90
C GLY A 20 0.43 -9.41 7.41
N CYS A 21 -0.56 -8.98 8.21
CA CYS A 21 -0.55 -9.17 9.66
C CYS A 21 -0.68 -10.65 10.11
N TYR A 22 -1.19 -11.52 9.24
CA TYR A 22 -1.17 -12.96 9.44
C TYR A 22 -1.13 -13.69 8.10
N TYR A 23 -0.04 -14.40 7.84
CA TYR A 23 0.23 -15.03 6.56
C TYR A 23 0.76 -16.45 6.76
N LEU A 24 0.05 -17.45 6.21
CA LEU A 24 0.51 -18.82 6.13
C LEU A 24 0.86 -19.14 4.69
N ILE A 25 2.02 -19.76 4.49
CA ILE A 25 2.53 -20.08 3.17
C ILE A 25 3.16 -21.46 3.15
N ARG A 26 2.91 -22.20 2.07
CA ARG A 26 3.57 -23.48 1.83
C ARG A 26 5.03 -23.25 1.50
N ARG A 27 5.91 -24.15 1.96
CA ARG A 27 7.34 -24.00 1.68
C ARG A 27 7.63 -24.06 0.19
N GLU A 28 6.92 -24.90 -0.55
CA GLU A 28 7.03 -25.05 -2.00
C GLU A 28 6.72 -23.74 -2.74
N VAL A 29 5.81 -22.92 -2.21
CA VAL A 29 5.51 -21.60 -2.77
C VAL A 29 6.68 -20.65 -2.55
N ILE A 30 7.31 -20.67 -1.37
CA ILE A 30 8.52 -19.88 -1.10
C ILE A 30 9.66 -20.30 -2.02
N ASP A 31 9.87 -21.61 -2.18
CA ASP A 31 10.96 -22.13 -3.01
C ASP A 31 10.77 -21.76 -4.49
N GLN A 32 9.53 -21.65 -4.97
CA GLN A 32 9.22 -21.26 -6.35
C GLN A 32 9.19 -19.74 -6.58
N VAL A 33 8.58 -18.98 -5.68
CA VAL A 33 8.24 -17.56 -5.89
C VAL A 33 9.22 -16.63 -5.17
N GLY A 34 9.92 -17.14 -4.15
CA GLY A 34 10.74 -16.35 -3.23
C GLY A 34 9.91 -15.66 -2.13
N LEU A 35 10.60 -15.04 -1.18
CA LEU A 35 9.98 -14.27 -0.09
C LEU A 35 9.44 -12.91 -0.57
N PHE A 36 9.08 -12.04 0.38
CA PHE A 36 8.79 -10.64 0.11
C PHE A 36 9.97 -9.94 -0.57
N ASP A 37 9.66 -9.01 -1.47
CA ASP A 37 10.66 -8.23 -2.15
C ASP A 37 11.20 -7.16 -1.19
N PRO A 38 12.51 -7.15 -0.88
CA PRO A 38 13.08 -6.31 0.17
C PRO A 38 13.03 -4.81 -0.14
N ARG A 39 12.64 -4.43 -1.36
CA ARG A 39 12.39 -3.03 -1.70
C ARG A 39 11.15 -2.47 -1.02
N PHE A 40 10.20 -3.33 -0.62
CA PHE A 40 9.04 -2.93 0.16
C PHE A 40 9.38 -3.09 1.64
N PHE A 41 9.51 -1.99 2.36
CA PHE A 41 9.69 -2.05 3.81
C PHE A 41 8.36 -2.34 4.54
N MET A 42 7.31 -1.60 4.18
CA MET A 42 5.98 -1.72 4.76
C MET A 42 4.94 -1.28 3.74
N TYR A 43 3.79 -1.95 3.73
CA TYR A 43 2.72 -1.83 2.73
C TYR A 43 3.09 -2.38 1.34
N SER A 44 2.11 -2.98 0.67
CA SER A 44 2.20 -3.56 -0.68
C SER A 44 3.17 -4.73 -0.84
N GLU A 45 3.97 -5.09 0.18
CA GLU A 45 4.83 -6.28 0.14
C GLU A 45 4.01 -7.56 0.01
N GLU A 46 2.89 -7.63 0.72
CA GLU A 46 1.96 -8.76 0.70
C GLU A 46 1.15 -8.76 -0.59
N VAL A 47 0.77 -7.58 -1.09
CA VAL A 47 0.03 -7.44 -2.36
C VAL A 47 0.90 -7.89 -3.54
N ASP A 48 2.17 -7.45 -3.58
CA ASP A 48 3.16 -7.92 -4.54
C ASP A 48 3.34 -9.43 -4.48
N HIS A 49 3.52 -9.96 -3.27
CA HIS A 49 3.78 -11.37 -3.07
C HIS A 49 2.58 -12.23 -3.47
N CYS A 50 1.37 -11.90 -3.03
CA CYS A 50 0.14 -12.59 -3.44
C CYS A 50 -0.05 -12.57 -4.96
N ARG A 51 0.26 -11.45 -5.63
CA ARG A 51 0.23 -11.38 -7.09
C ARG A 51 1.22 -12.33 -7.74
N ARG A 52 2.47 -12.40 -7.26
CA ARG A 52 3.48 -13.35 -7.78
C ARG A 52 3.09 -14.80 -7.52
N VAL A 53 2.53 -15.10 -6.35
CA VAL A 53 1.97 -16.44 -6.00
C VAL A 53 0.90 -16.85 -7.00
N ARG A 54 -0.06 -15.95 -7.29
CA ARG A 54 -1.12 -16.19 -8.29
C ARG A 54 -0.56 -16.36 -9.70
N GLN A 55 0.43 -15.56 -10.09
CA GLN A 55 1.10 -15.69 -11.39
C GLN A 55 1.86 -17.02 -11.54
N ALA A 56 2.30 -17.62 -10.44
CA ALA A 56 2.93 -18.94 -10.41
C ALA A 56 1.93 -20.11 -10.40
N GLY A 57 0.62 -19.83 -10.49
CA GLY A 57 -0.44 -20.84 -10.57
C GLY A 57 -1.00 -21.28 -9.21
N TRP A 58 -0.59 -20.66 -8.12
CA TRP A 58 -1.11 -20.95 -6.78
C TRP A 58 -2.30 -20.07 -6.43
N GLU A 59 -3.16 -20.57 -5.54
CA GLU A 59 -4.27 -19.80 -5.02
C GLU A 59 -3.89 -19.04 -3.74
N VAL A 60 -4.45 -17.85 -3.58
CA VAL A 60 -4.42 -17.09 -2.33
C VAL A 60 -5.81 -17.17 -1.72
N ILE A 61 -5.89 -17.65 -0.48
CA ILE A 61 -7.14 -18.08 0.16
C ILE A 61 -7.37 -17.29 1.45
N PHE A 62 -8.58 -16.78 1.62
CA PHE A 62 -9.12 -16.40 2.92
C PHE A 62 -9.67 -17.64 3.62
N TYR A 63 -9.29 -17.83 4.89
CA TYR A 63 -9.65 -19.00 5.69
C TYR A 63 -10.33 -18.58 7.00
N PRO A 64 -11.66 -18.74 7.14
CA PRO A 64 -12.42 -18.18 8.27
C PRO A 64 -12.31 -18.97 9.57
N HIS A 65 -11.79 -20.20 9.52
CA HIS A 65 -11.76 -21.09 10.69
C HIS A 65 -10.58 -20.80 11.64
N VAL A 66 -9.77 -19.78 11.34
CA VAL A 66 -8.71 -19.27 12.21
C VAL A 66 -8.90 -17.76 12.35
N SER A 67 -8.77 -17.25 13.57
CA SER A 67 -8.89 -15.82 13.86
C SER A 67 -7.66 -15.32 14.62
N VAL A 68 -7.17 -14.15 14.23
CA VAL A 68 -6.03 -13.48 14.84
C VAL A 68 -6.43 -12.03 15.13
N ILE A 69 -6.03 -11.52 16.29
CA ILE A 69 -6.27 -10.12 16.67
C ILE A 69 -5.08 -9.29 16.17
N HIS A 70 -5.34 -8.37 15.25
CA HIS A 70 -4.35 -7.41 14.79
C HIS A 70 -4.51 -6.09 15.55
N LEU A 71 -3.51 -5.73 16.34
CA LEU A 71 -3.44 -4.43 17.02
C LEU A 71 -2.93 -3.38 16.03
N GLY A 72 -3.86 -2.66 15.39
CA GLY A 72 -3.53 -1.70 14.34
C GLY A 72 -2.66 -0.53 14.82
N GLY A 73 -1.65 -0.19 14.02
CA GLY A 73 -0.80 0.99 14.23
C GLY A 73 0.34 0.80 15.23
N GLU A 74 0.51 -0.38 15.84
CA GLU A 74 1.63 -0.65 16.75
C GLU A 74 3.00 -0.55 16.05
N SER A 75 3.13 -1.07 14.83
CA SER A 75 4.38 -0.98 14.06
C SER A 75 4.79 0.46 13.74
N ALA A 76 3.83 1.39 13.69
CA ALA A 76 4.08 2.81 13.43
C ALA A 76 4.43 3.61 14.71
N LYS A 77 4.37 2.99 15.90
CA LYS A 77 4.71 3.63 17.19
C LYS A 77 6.18 3.45 17.58
N ALA A 78 6.91 2.57 16.89
CA ALA A 78 8.23 2.10 17.33
C ALA A 78 9.35 3.14 17.20
N ASP A 79 9.21 4.13 16.30
CA ASP A 79 10.20 5.18 16.11
C ASP A 79 9.85 6.38 16.97
N GLY A 80 10.41 6.47 18.18
CA GLY A 80 10.19 7.55 19.15
C GLY A 80 10.56 8.98 18.69
N THR A 81 10.59 9.25 17.39
CA THR A 81 10.67 10.58 16.80
C THR A 81 9.26 11.18 16.68
N PRO A 82 9.04 12.41 17.20
CA PRO A 82 7.74 13.08 17.15
C PRO A 82 7.49 13.69 15.76
N LEU A 83 7.68 12.92 14.70
CA LEU A 83 7.03 13.20 13.42
C LEU A 83 5.63 12.60 13.53
N ASP A 84 4.62 13.38 13.15
CA ASP A 84 3.22 12.99 13.12
C ASP A 84 3.10 11.59 12.48
N ALA A 85 2.80 10.56 13.30
CA ALA A 85 2.81 9.16 12.87
C ALA A 85 1.98 8.94 11.59
N SER A 86 0.97 9.78 11.37
CA SER A 86 0.17 9.80 10.13
C SER A 86 1.00 10.13 8.88
N GLN A 87 1.93 11.09 8.95
CA GLN A 87 2.77 11.50 7.83
C GLN A 87 3.83 10.43 7.50
N GLN A 88 4.39 9.76 8.51
CA GLN A 88 5.30 8.65 8.29
C GLN A 88 4.59 7.48 7.61
N ILE A 89 3.40 7.10 8.10
CA ILE A 89 2.56 6.07 7.46
C ILE A 89 2.26 6.43 6.01
N SER A 90 1.80 7.67 5.74
CA SER A 90 1.52 8.11 4.37
C SER A 90 2.75 8.04 3.48
N SER A 91 3.93 8.42 3.98
CA SER A 91 5.16 8.36 3.18
C SER A 91 5.56 6.93 2.80
N LEU A 92 5.43 5.97 3.73
CA LEU A 92 5.69 4.56 3.46
C LEU A 92 4.67 3.97 2.47
N GLN A 93 3.40 4.34 2.60
CA GLN A 93 2.35 3.94 1.65
C GLN A 93 2.64 4.46 0.24
N ILE A 94 2.92 5.76 0.10
CA ILE A 94 3.25 6.37 -1.18
C ILE A 94 4.46 5.68 -1.83
N GLU A 95 5.53 5.47 -1.05
CA GLU A 95 6.74 4.82 -1.55
C GLU A 95 6.45 3.41 -2.07
N SER A 96 5.81 2.58 -1.23
CA SER A 96 5.50 1.21 -1.58
C SER A 96 4.54 1.10 -2.76
N GLU A 97 3.53 1.98 -2.87
CA GLU A 97 2.64 2.03 -4.03
C GLU A 97 3.40 2.36 -5.31
N LEU A 98 4.27 3.37 -5.29
CA LEU A 98 5.10 3.75 -6.44
C LEU A 98 6.02 2.59 -6.87
N LEU A 99 6.66 1.91 -5.91
CA LEU A 99 7.49 0.72 -6.17
C LEU A 99 6.66 -0.41 -6.78
N TYR A 100 5.44 -0.65 -6.27
CA TYR A 100 4.53 -1.67 -6.78
C TYR A 100 4.14 -1.37 -8.23
N PHE A 101 3.72 -0.14 -8.52
CA PHE A 101 3.36 0.25 -9.89
C PHE A 101 4.54 0.17 -10.83
N ARG A 102 5.74 0.57 -10.39
CA ARG A 102 6.96 0.44 -11.19
C ARG A 102 7.29 -1.01 -11.52
N LYS A 103 7.15 -1.92 -10.55
CA LYS A 103 7.47 -3.34 -10.69
C LYS A 103 6.52 -4.04 -11.65
N HIS A 104 5.23 -3.75 -11.56
CA HIS A 104 4.19 -4.51 -12.27
C HIS A 104 3.68 -3.87 -13.56
N TYR A 105 3.88 -2.56 -13.72
CA TYR A 105 3.34 -1.78 -14.85
C TYR A 105 4.39 -0.85 -15.49
N GLY A 106 5.65 -0.93 -15.04
CA GLY A 106 6.74 -0.13 -15.58
C GLY A 106 6.54 1.37 -15.37
N MET A 107 7.09 2.18 -16.28
CA MET A 107 7.04 3.64 -16.12
C MET A 107 5.65 4.23 -16.40
N ALA A 108 4.88 3.61 -17.29
CA ALA A 108 3.49 4.01 -17.51
C ALA A 108 2.68 3.92 -16.21
N GLY A 109 2.84 2.82 -15.44
CA GLY A 109 2.19 2.66 -14.15
C GLY A 109 2.53 3.76 -13.16
N VAL A 110 3.81 4.12 -13.05
CA VAL A 110 4.26 5.22 -12.17
C VAL A 110 3.65 6.56 -12.58
N PHE A 111 3.68 6.90 -13.87
CA PHE A 111 3.08 8.15 -14.36
C PHE A 111 1.57 8.19 -14.12
N THR A 112 0.87 7.08 -14.35
CA THR A 112 -0.56 6.97 -14.10
C THR A 112 -0.87 7.12 -12.61
N ALA A 113 -0.20 6.37 -11.75
CA ALA A 113 -0.39 6.45 -10.29
C ALA A 113 -0.10 7.87 -9.78
N PHE A 114 1.04 8.44 -10.18
CA PHE A 114 1.42 9.80 -9.82
C PHE A 114 0.37 10.82 -10.28
N PHE A 115 -0.07 10.76 -11.54
CA PHE A 115 -1.08 11.67 -12.08
C PHE A 115 -2.42 11.57 -11.33
N LEU A 116 -2.91 10.35 -11.08
CA LEU A 116 -4.17 10.12 -10.38
C LEU A 116 -4.12 10.65 -8.94
N THR A 117 -3.02 10.38 -8.23
CA THR A 117 -2.82 10.90 -6.87
C THR A 117 -2.78 12.44 -6.88
N PHE A 118 -2.05 13.05 -7.82
CA PHE A 118 -1.96 14.50 -7.91
C PHE A 118 -3.31 15.16 -8.23
N VAL A 119 -4.11 14.55 -9.11
CA VAL A 119 -5.48 15.00 -9.42
C VAL A 119 -6.37 14.86 -8.18
N ALA A 120 -6.31 13.73 -7.47
CA ALA A 120 -7.11 13.51 -6.26
C ALA A 120 -6.78 14.51 -5.15
N ASP A 121 -5.50 14.79 -4.91
CA ASP A 121 -5.04 15.81 -3.96
C ASP A 121 -5.49 17.21 -4.38
N GLY A 122 -5.37 17.54 -5.67
CA GLY A 122 -5.81 18.82 -6.23
C GLY A 122 -7.32 19.04 -6.05
N LEU A 123 -8.13 18.03 -6.35
CA LEU A 123 -9.59 18.07 -6.16
C LEU A 123 -9.97 18.19 -4.68
N THR A 124 -9.27 17.47 -3.80
CA THR A 124 -9.48 17.53 -2.35
C THR A 124 -9.14 18.91 -1.81
N ALA A 125 -8.00 19.48 -2.21
CA ALA A 125 -7.59 20.82 -1.84
C ALA A 125 -8.59 21.88 -2.34
N ALA A 126 -8.98 21.82 -3.62
CA ALA A 126 -9.95 22.74 -4.21
C ALA A 126 -11.31 22.68 -3.51
N ARG A 127 -11.83 21.47 -3.26
CA ARG A 127 -13.11 21.25 -2.56
C ARG A 127 -13.11 21.91 -1.18
N HIS A 128 -12.04 21.75 -0.41
CA HIS A 128 -11.94 22.31 0.94
C HIS A 128 -11.67 23.82 0.96
N ALA A 129 -10.92 24.34 -0.02
CA ALA A 129 -10.69 25.77 -0.20
C ALA A 129 -11.97 26.51 -0.62
N LEU A 130 -12.71 25.96 -1.60
CA LEU A 130 -13.95 26.55 -2.12
C LEU A 130 -15.06 26.60 -1.06
N LYS A 131 -15.21 25.54 -0.26
CA LYS A 131 -16.20 25.51 0.82
C LYS A 131 -15.82 26.40 2.01
N ARG A 132 -14.60 26.98 2.04
CA ARG A 132 -13.98 27.69 3.17
C ARG A 132 -14.14 26.98 4.53
N SER A 133 -14.47 25.69 4.51
CA SER A 133 -14.94 24.95 5.66
C SER A 133 -13.77 24.37 6.46
N ASP A 134 -12.63 24.13 5.80
CA ASP A 134 -11.46 23.52 6.42
C ASP A 134 -10.17 23.77 5.62
N LEU A 135 -9.54 24.94 5.81
CA LEU A 135 -8.25 25.27 5.16
C LEU A 135 -7.11 24.34 5.60
N ARG A 136 -7.23 23.69 6.76
CA ARG A 136 -6.23 22.73 7.24
C ARG A 136 -6.23 21.49 6.34
N ARG A 137 -7.39 20.93 6.00
CA ARG A 137 -7.48 19.80 5.05
C ARG A 137 -6.95 20.13 3.67
N ALA A 138 -7.20 21.35 3.19
CA ALA A 138 -6.63 21.79 1.91
C ALA A 138 -5.09 21.79 1.94
N ARG A 139 -4.49 22.27 3.05
CA ARG A 139 -3.03 22.23 3.24
C ARG A 139 -2.48 20.82 3.37
N LEU A 140 -3.20 19.91 4.04
CA LEU A 140 -2.80 18.50 4.16
C LEU A 140 -2.75 17.80 2.79
N ALA A 141 -3.75 18.02 1.94
CA ALA A 141 -3.75 17.48 0.58
C ALA A 141 -2.57 18.02 -0.26
N LEU A 142 -2.26 19.31 -0.15
CA LEU A 142 -1.09 19.88 -0.81
C LEU A 142 0.23 19.33 -0.25
N ALA A 143 0.32 19.08 1.06
CA ALA A 143 1.48 18.47 1.69
C ALA A 143 1.66 17.00 1.27
N HIS A 144 0.57 16.27 1.07
CA HIS A 144 0.58 14.92 0.51
C HIS A 144 1.13 14.93 -0.93
N ALA A 145 0.60 15.80 -1.80
CA ALA A 145 1.10 15.96 -3.17
C ALA A 145 2.60 16.31 -3.22
N ALA A 146 3.06 17.21 -2.34
CA ALA A 146 4.48 17.56 -2.20
C ALA A 146 5.33 16.37 -1.73
N SER A 147 4.82 15.57 -0.79
CA SER A 147 5.48 14.35 -0.32
C SER A 147 5.59 13.30 -1.43
N THR A 148 4.54 13.12 -2.22
CA THR A 148 4.55 12.21 -3.39
C THR A 148 5.61 12.61 -4.42
N MET A 149 5.71 13.90 -4.74
CA MET A 149 6.79 14.39 -5.63
C MET A 149 8.18 14.13 -5.04
N ARG A 150 8.37 14.46 -3.76
CA ARG A 150 9.66 14.24 -3.07
C ARG A 150 10.06 12.77 -3.08
N ILE A 151 9.13 11.87 -2.76
CA ILE A 151 9.35 10.42 -2.71
C ILE A 151 9.64 9.87 -4.11
N LEU A 152 8.91 10.30 -5.13
CA LEU A 152 9.15 9.88 -6.52
C LEU A 152 10.58 10.23 -6.96
N VAL A 153 11.07 11.42 -6.60
CA VAL A 153 12.45 11.84 -6.91
C VAL A 153 13.47 11.05 -6.09
N SER A 154 13.27 10.90 -4.77
CA SER A 154 14.23 10.20 -3.90
C SER A 154 14.36 8.72 -4.22
N THR A 155 13.28 8.07 -4.67
CA THR A 155 13.27 6.69 -5.16
C THR A 155 13.81 6.53 -6.59
N ALA A 156 14.32 7.61 -7.20
CA ALA A 156 14.77 7.65 -8.59
C ALA A 156 13.73 7.07 -9.54
N TRP A 157 12.52 7.65 -9.52
CA TRP A 157 11.36 7.19 -10.30
C TRP A 157 10.91 5.78 -9.92
N ALA A 158 10.82 5.54 -8.60
CA ALA A 158 10.39 4.27 -8.02
C ALA A 158 11.25 3.05 -8.43
N THR A 159 12.51 3.27 -8.75
CA THR A 159 13.43 2.18 -9.12
C THR A 159 14.08 1.53 -7.89
N ARG A 160 14.18 2.27 -6.79
CA ARG A 160 14.76 1.84 -5.52
C ARG A 160 14.02 2.46 -4.33
N PRO A 161 14.03 1.83 -3.14
CA PRO A 161 13.51 2.44 -1.93
C PRO A 161 14.31 3.68 -1.51
N THR A 162 13.77 4.46 -0.57
CA THR A 162 14.44 5.65 0.00
C THR A 162 15.52 5.34 1.02
N GLN A 163 15.59 4.09 1.51
CA GLN A 163 16.62 3.57 2.43
C GLN A 163 17.54 2.56 1.74
#